data_AF-A0A5J9V9B4-F1
#
_entry.id   AF-A0A5J9V9B4-F1
#
_cell.length_a   1.000
_cell.length_b   1.000
_cell.length_c   1.000
_cell.angle_alpha   90.00
_cell.angle_beta   90.00
_cell.angle_gamma   90.00
#
_symmetry.space_group_name_H-M   'P 1'
#
loop_
_entity.id
_entity.type
_entity.pdbx_description
1 polymer ?
#
loop_
_entity_poly.entity_id
_entity_poly.type
_entity_poly.pdbx_seq_one_letter_code
_entity_poly.pdbx_strand_id
1 'polypeptide(L)'
;MMLVKLARQVLIIALVFATFTTHGVWGEADCHHEKILVFLKCKKTIKIGVDYVQPTSECRRTVQSSDMACVCRIITDDEEFYVSVSKLVRLARECGRQVPAGDKCGSWTVPPPLSPPPSGVVHA
;
A
#
# COMPACT_ATOMS: atom_id res chain seq x y z
N MET A 1 43.16 -32.52 -20.35
CA MET A 1 42.26 -32.91 -19.23
C MET A 1 42.05 -31.80 -18.19
N MET A 2 43.06 -31.01 -17.79
CA MET A 2 42.84 -29.87 -16.86
C MET A 2 41.97 -28.74 -17.45
N LEU A 3 42.16 -28.38 -18.72
CA LEU A 3 41.34 -27.35 -19.40
C LEU A 3 39.85 -27.73 -19.46
N VAL A 4 39.55 -29.01 -19.65
CA VAL A 4 38.16 -29.53 -19.67
C VAL A 4 37.53 -29.49 -18.27
N LYS A 5 38.32 -29.71 -17.21
CA LYS A 5 37.86 -29.59 -15.81
C LYS A 5 37.56 -28.14 -15.44
N LEU A 6 38.43 -27.20 -15.83
CA LEU A 6 38.24 -25.77 -15.59
C LEU A 6 37.04 -25.24 -16.40
N ALA A 7 36.93 -25.59 -17.68
CA ALA A 7 35.78 -25.21 -18.51
C ALA A 7 34.45 -25.73 -17.95
N ARG A 8 34.43 -26.99 -17.48
CA ARG A 8 33.26 -27.58 -16.83
C ARG A 8 32.91 -26.88 -15.52
N GLN A 9 33.89 -26.52 -14.70
CA GLN A 9 33.63 -25.79 -13.46
C GLN A 9 33.10 -24.38 -13.73
N VAL A 10 33.68 -23.66 -14.69
CA VAL A 10 33.19 -22.33 -15.11
C VAL A 10 31.75 -22.43 -15.63
N LEU A 11 31.41 -23.47 -16.40
CA LEU A 11 30.05 -23.70 -16.90
C LEU A 11 29.04 -23.94 -15.77
N ILE A 12 29.40 -24.75 -14.77
CA ILE A 12 28.54 -25.02 -13.61
C ILE A 12 28.32 -23.74 -12.79
N ILE A 13 29.37 -22.95 -12.57
CA ILE A 13 29.28 -21.68 -11.84
C ILE A 13 28.37 -20.70 -12.59
N ALA A 14 28.53 -20.56 -13.91
CA ALA A 14 27.68 -19.68 -14.72
C ALA A 14 26.20 -20.09 -14.70
N LEU A 15 25.89 -21.39 -14.76
CA LEU A 15 24.52 -21.91 -14.66
C LEU A 15 23.89 -21.60 -13.30
N VAL A 16 24.66 -21.75 -12.22
CA VAL A 16 24.21 -21.41 -10.87
C VAL A 16 23.91 -19.91 -10.75
N PHE A 17 24.80 -19.03 -11.24
CA PHE A 17 24.54 -17.58 -11.25
C PHE A 17 23.33 -17.18 -12.12
N ALA A 18 23.08 -17.86 -13.24
CA ALA A 18 21.89 -17.63 -14.05
C ALA A 18 20.59 -17.94 -13.28
N THR A 19 20.56 -18.99 -12.46
CA THR A 19 19.38 -19.29 -11.61
C THR A 19 19.17 -18.27 -10.49
N PHE A 20 20.21 -17.57 -10.04
CA PHE A 20 20.05 -16.49 -9.05
C PHE A 20 19.41 -15.23 -9.65
N THR A 21 19.44 -15.05 -10.97
CA THR A 21 18.82 -13.87 -11.63
C THR A 21 17.31 -13.98 -11.82
N THR A 22 16.68 -15.11 -11.48
CA THR A 22 15.22 -15.32 -11.66
C THR A 22 14.38 -15.08 -10.41
N HIS A 23 14.95 -14.54 -9.33
CA HIS A 23 14.17 -13.99 -8.20
C HIS A 23 14.04 -12.47 -8.25
N GLY A 24 14.11 -11.89 -9.45
CA GLY A 24 13.22 -10.78 -9.73
C GLY A 24 11.79 -11.29 -9.65
N VAL A 25 11.28 -11.52 -8.42
CA VAL A 25 9.85 -11.35 -8.18
C VAL A 25 9.61 -9.97 -8.75
N TRP A 26 8.92 -9.92 -9.88
CA TRP A 26 8.24 -8.73 -10.33
C TRP A 26 7.24 -8.44 -9.22
N GLY A 27 7.73 -7.87 -8.13
CA GLY A 27 6.95 -7.50 -6.97
C GLY A 27 6.06 -6.41 -7.52
N GLU A 28 4.81 -6.77 -7.77
CA GLU A 28 3.73 -5.81 -7.70
C GLU A 28 4.06 -4.90 -6.53
N ALA A 29 4.27 -3.60 -6.79
CA ALA A 29 4.80 -2.69 -5.79
C ALA A 29 3.97 -2.82 -4.52
N ASP A 30 4.50 -3.51 -3.50
CA ASP A 30 3.74 -3.78 -2.31
C ASP A 30 3.78 -2.52 -1.43
N CYS A 31 2.61 -2.08 -1.00
CA CYS A 31 2.47 -0.87 -0.18
C CYS A 31 2.60 -1.19 1.32
N HIS A 32 3.31 -2.27 1.69
CA HIS A 32 3.47 -2.65 3.09
C HIS A 32 4.19 -1.56 3.88
N HIS A 33 5.23 -0.96 3.30
CA HIS A 33 5.95 0.14 3.92
C HIS A 33 5.05 1.37 4.12
N GLU A 34 4.25 1.71 3.11
CA GLU A 34 3.31 2.82 3.17
C GLU A 34 2.23 2.59 4.24
N LYS A 35 1.67 1.38 4.32
CA LYS A 35 0.71 1.01 5.37
C LYS A 35 1.31 1.25 6.76
N ILE A 36 2.53 0.75 7.00
CA ILE A 36 3.23 0.91 8.28
C ILE A 36 3.43 2.38 8.61
N LEU A 37 3.88 3.19 7.64
CA LEU A 37 4.08 4.63 7.83
C LEU A 37 2.76 5.34 8.13
N VAL A 38 1.69 5.06 7.38
CA VAL A 38 0.36 5.64 7.63
C VAL A 38 -0.11 5.26 9.04
N PHE A 39 0.01 4.01 9.45
CA PHE A 39 -0.41 3.57 10.78
C PHE A 39 0.39 4.25 11.89
N LEU A 40 1.70 4.38 11.71
CA LEU A 40 2.58 5.03 12.68
C LEU A 40 2.31 6.53 12.79
N LYS A 41 2.29 7.24 11.66
CA LYS A 41 2.22 8.71 11.62
C LYS A 41 0.80 9.23 11.83
N CYS A 42 -0.21 8.46 11.42
CA CYS A 42 -1.62 8.83 11.55
C CYS A 42 -2.35 8.14 12.71
N LYS A 43 -1.63 7.40 13.57
CA LYS A 43 -2.19 6.58 14.66
C LYS A 43 -3.33 7.26 15.43
N LYS A 44 -3.15 8.53 15.82
CA LYS A 44 -4.17 9.28 16.59
C LYS A 44 -5.45 9.54 15.79
N THR A 45 -5.32 9.85 14.50
CA THR A 45 -6.45 10.15 13.60
C THR A 45 -7.24 8.90 13.26
N ILE A 46 -6.55 7.77 13.02
CA ILE A 46 -7.19 6.53 12.56
C ILE A 46 -7.53 5.56 13.70
N LYS A 47 -7.29 5.92 14.96
CA LYS A 47 -7.55 5.06 16.11
C LYS A 47 -9.04 4.71 16.22
N ILE A 48 -9.36 3.44 16.48
CA ILE A 48 -10.73 2.98 16.76
C ILE A 48 -11.23 3.41 18.16
N GLY A 49 -12.54 3.54 18.33
CA GLY A 49 -13.19 3.76 19.63
C GLY A 49 -13.04 5.17 20.25
N VAL A 50 -12.44 6.11 19.52
CA VAL A 50 -12.33 7.53 19.91
C VAL A 50 -12.94 8.42 18.84
N ASP A 51 -13.04 9.73 19.05
CA ASP A 51 -13.48 10.66 18.00
C ASP A 51 -12.44 10.83 16.89
N TYR A 52 -12.85 11.39 15.75
CA TYR A 52 -11.92 11.75 14.68
C TYR A 52 -11.13 13.00 15.07
N VAL A 53 -9.80 12.87 15.13
CA VAL A 53 -8.89 13.97 15.45
C VAL A 53 -8.18 14.40 14.18
N GLN A 54 -8.11 15.71 13.93
CA GLN A 54 -7.47 16.28 12.76
C GLN A 54 -6.02 15.77 12.60
N PRO A 55 -5.61 15.39 11.37
CA PRO A 55 -4.28 14.84 11.13
C PRO A 55 -3.20 15.92 11.26
N THR A 56 -2.01 15.49 11.71
CA THR A 56 -0.81 16.34 11.67
C THR A 56 -0.33 16.55 10.24
N SER A 57 0.53 17.55 10.02
CA SER A 57 1.16 17.79 8.72
C SER A 57 2.01 16.61 8.24
N GLU A 58 2.63 15.87 9.15
CA GLU A 58 3.39 14.65 8.85
C GLU A 58 2.47 13.51 8.40
N CYS A 59 1.38 13.27 9.13
CA CYS A 59 0.37 12.29 8.74
C CYS A 59 -0.19 12.61 7.35
N ARG A 60 -0.58 13.87 7.10
CA ARG A 60 -1.11 14.31 5.80
C ARG A 60 -0.12 14.05 4.66
N ARG A 61 1.15 14.42 4.82
CA ARG A 61 2.19 14.18 3.81
C ARG A 61 2.38 12.69 3.52
N THR A 62 2.36 11.87 4.58
CA THR A 62 2.48 10.40 4.45
C THR A 62 1.32 9.84 3.64
N VAL A 63 0.09 10.23 3.93
CA VAL A 63 -1.09 9.81 3.16
C VAL A 63 -1.01 10.31 1.72
N GLN A 64 -0.61 11.55 1.50
CA GLN A 64 -0.45 12.13 0.16
C GLN A 64 0.61 11.42 -0.68
N SER A 65 1.62 10.80 -0.08
CA SER A 65 2.65 10.03 -0.77
C SER A 65 2.34 8.53 -0.87
N SER A 66 1.22 8.07 -0.31
CA SER A 66 0.87 6.64 -0.28
C SER A 66 -0.22 6.30 -1.30
N ASP A 67 -0.16 5.09 -1.87
CA ASP A 67 -1.27 4.44 -2.56
C ASP A 67 -2.28 3.92 -1.53
N MET A 68 -3.23 4.78 -1.16
CA MET A 68 -4.26 4.46 -0.19
C MET A 68 -5.17 3.31 -0.63
N ALA A 69 -5.34 3.07 -1.93
CA ALA A 69 -6.12 1.94 -2.43
C ALA A 69 -5.36 0.63 -2.26
N CYS A 70 -4.05 0.61 -2.52
CA CYS A 70 -3.21 -0.52 -2.14
C CYS A 70 -3.21 -0.73 -0.62
N VAL A 71 -2.96 0.31 0.17
CA VAL A 71 -2.91 0.21 1.65
C VAL A 71 -4.20 -0.41 2.17
N CYS A 72 -5.35 0.06 1.69
CA CYS A 72 -6.66 -0.49 2.02
C CYS A 72 -6.80 -1.99 1.72
N ARG A 73 -6.29 -2.48 0.58
CA ARG A 73 -6.40 -3.89 0.20
C ARG A 73 -5.60 -4.83 1.10
N ILE A 74 -4.51 -4.35 1.70
CA ILE A 74 -3.61 -5.16 2.53
C ILE A 74 -3.82 -4.97 4.05
N ILE A 75 -4.92 -4.32 4.46
CA ILE A 75 -5.34 -4.29 5.86
C ILE A 75 -5.90 -5.65 6.23
N THR A 76 -5.43 -6.17 7.36
CA THR A 76 -5.85 -7.45 7.93
C THR A 76 -6.90 -7.23 9.01
N ASP A 77 -7.71 -8.26 9.29
CA ASP A 77 -8.71 -8.21 10.36
C ASP A 77 -8.09 -7.88 11.73
N ASP A 78 -6.88 -8.37 12.00
CA ASP A 78 -6.15 -8.07 13.23
C ASP A 78 -5.82 -6.57 13.38
N GLU A 79 -5.55 -5.89 12.27
CA GLU A 79 -5.27 -4.46 12.24
C GLU A 79 -6.53 -3.63 12.48
N GLU A 80 -7.71 -4.13 12.11
CA GLU A 80 -8.99 -3.45 12.33
C GLU A 80 -9.37 -3.37 13.82
N PHE A 81 -8.79 -4.21 14.69
CA PHE A 81 -8.99 -4.11 16.14
C PHE A 81 -8.43 -2.81 16.74
N TYR A 82 -7.51 -2.13 16.06
CA TYR A 82 -6.93 -0.88 16.55
C TYR A 82 -6.97 0.27 15.53
N VAL A 83 -7.24 -0.02 14.26
CA VAL A 83 -7.42 0.96 13.19
C VAL A 83 -8.88 1.01 12.76
N SER A 84 -9.47 2.20 12.81
CA SER A 84 -10.77 2.48 12.22
C SER A 84 -10.62 2.71 10.72
N VAL A 85 -11.01 1.71 9.92
CA VAL A 85 -11.00 1.77 8.46
C VAL A 85 -11.82 2.95 7.92
N SER A 86 -12.99 3.21 8.49
CA SER A 86 -13.83 4.34 8.06
C SER A 86 -13.14 5.70 8.25
N LYS A 87 -12.35 5.86 9.33
CA LYS A 87 -11.52 7.05 9.53
C LYS A 87 -10.33 7.11 8.58
N LEU A 88 -9.72 5.97 8.29
CA LEU A 88 -8.63 5.89 7.30
C LEU A 88 -9.11 6.34 5.91
N VAL A 89 -10.27 5.85 5.47
CA VAL A 89 -10.88 6.23 4.18
C VAL A 89 -11.28 7.70 4.17
N ARG A 90 -11.83 8.22 5.28
CA ARG A 90 -12.10 9.65 5.44
C ARG A 90 -10.82 10.48 5.31
N LEU A 91 -9.76 10.11 6.02
CA LEU A 91 -8.46 10.78 5.98
C LEU A 91 -7.86 10.77 4.58
N ALA A 92 -7.93 9.63 3.88
CA ALA A 92 -7.47 9.48 2.51
C ALA A 92 -8.18 10.46 1.57
N ARG A 93 -9.51 10.59 1.69
CA ARG A 93 -10.31 11.58 0.96
C ARG A 93 -9.92 13.02 1.31
N GLU A 94 -9.79 13.36 2.61
CA GLU A 94 -9.35 14.69 3.07
C GLU A 94 -7.93 15.07 2.58
N CYS A 95 -7.13 14.08 2.17
CA CYS A 95 -5.79 14.26 1.62
C CYS A 95 -5.73 14.20 0.09
N GLY A 96 -6.85 14.01 -0.60
CA GLY A 96 -6.90 13.90 -2.07
C GLY A 96 -6.44 12.54 -2.61
N ARG A 97 -6.33 11.51 -1.76
CA ARG A 97 -6.00 10.13 -2.13
C ARG A 97 -7.21 9.23 -1.90
N GLN A 98 -8.29 9.54 -2.61
CA GLN A 98 -9.55 8.83 -2.42
C GLN A 98 -9.43 7.36 -2.83
N VAL A 99 -9.92 6.47 -1.96
CA VAL A 99 -10.17 5.07 -2.29
C VAL A 99 -11.51 5.00 -3.05
N PRO A 100 -11.57 4.32 -4.22
CA PRO A 100 -12.79 4.23 -5.02
C PRO A 100 -13.97 3.67 -4.22
N ALA A 101 -15.18 4.15 -4.51
CA ALA A 101 -16.39 3.60 -3.92
C ALA A 101 -16.65 2.17 -4.45
N GLY A 102 -17.10 1.29 -3.58
CA GLY A 102 -17.29 -0.14 -3.89
C GLY A 102 -16.03 -0.99 -3.65
N ASP A 103 -14.84 -0.39 -3.58
CA ASP A 103 -13.62 -1.11 -3.26
C ASP A 103 -13.60 -1.56 -1.79
N LYS A 104 -12.82 -2.61 -1.54
CA LYS A 104 -12.52 -3.09 -0.19
C LYS A 104 -11.41 -2.26 0.45
N CYS A 105 -11.62 -1.89 1.71
CA CYS A 105 -10.58 -1.44 2.62
C CYS A 105 -10.64 -2.33 3.86
N GLY A 106 -9.71 -3.27 3.97
CA GLY A 106 -9.84 -4.41 4.85
C GLY A 106 -11.17 -5.16 4.62
N SER A 107 -11.89 -5.46 5.70
CA SER A 107 -13.20 -6.11 5.69
C SER A 107 -14.32 -5.17 5.19
N TRP A 108 -14.12 -3.85 5.28
CA TRP A 108 -15.14 -2.83 5.01
C TRP A 108 -15.20 -2.44 3.52
N THR A 109 -16.41 -2.14 3.04
CA THR A 109 -16.63 -1.67 1.67
C THR A 109 -16.82 -0.16 1.66
N VAL A 110 -16.07 0.55 0.81
CA VAL A 110 -16.12 2.01 0.73
C VAL A 110 -17.49 2.46 0.19
N PRO A 111 -18.25 3.29 0.94
CA PRO A 111 -19.56 3.75 0.52
C PRO A 111 -19.42 4.79 -0.60
N PRO A 112 -20.48 4.95 -1.41
CA PRO A 112 -20.53 6.04 -2.38
C PRO A 112 -20.35 7.40 -1.69
N PRO A 113 -19.75 8.39 -2.38
CA PRO A 113 -19.70 9.75 -1.88
C PRO A 113 -21.10 10.24 -1.53
N LEU A 114 -21.25 10.92 -0.38
CA LEU A 114 -22.55 11.45 0.07
C LEU A 114 -23.07 12.59 -0.82
N SER A 115 -22.24 13.10 -1.73
CA SER A 115 -22.60 14.05 -2.77
C SER A 115 -22.05 13.58 -4.12
N PRO A 116 -22.83 13.65 -5.21
CA PRO A 116 -22.31 13.35 -6.53
C PRO A 116 -21.08 14.23 -6.82
N PRO A 117 -20.01 13.68 -7.43
CA PRO A 117 -18.89 14.51 -7.86
C PRO A 117 -19.42 15.58 -8.82
N PRO A 118 -18.94 16.84 -8.74
CA PRO A 118 -19.31 17.84 -9.74
C PRO A 118 -18.97 17.30 -11.12
N SER A 119 -19.99 17.16 -11.98
CA SER A 119 -19.86 16.75 -13.38
C SER A 119 -19.02 17.77 -14.14
N GLY A 120 -17.69 17.70 -14.05
CA GLY A 120 -16.86 18.79 -14.57
C GLY A 120 -15.34 18.59 -14.58
N VAL A 121 -14.83 17.36 -14.45
CA VAL A 121 -13.41 17.10 -14.75
C VAL A 121 -13.31 16.08 -15.86
N VAL A 122 -13.69 16.51 -17.06
CA VAL A 122 -13.19 15.91 -18.31
C VAL A 122 -11.77 16.41 -18.44
N HIS A 123 -10.80 15.54 -18.14
CA HIS A 123 -9.40 15.81 -18.49
C HIS A 123 -9.30 15.80 -20.03
N ALA A 124 -9.00 16.97 -20.60
CA ALA A 124 -8.49 17.13 -21.95
C ALA A 124 -6.98 16.91 -21.97
#